data_AF-A0A1G5ALG8-F1
#
_entry.id   AF-A0A1G5ALG8-F1
#
_cell.length_a   1.000
_cell.length_b   1.000
_cell.length_c   1.000
_cell.angle_alpha   90.00
_cell.angle_beta   90.00
_cell.angle_gamma   90.00
#
_symmetry.space_group_name_H-M   'P 1'
#
loop_
_entity.id
_entity.type
_entity.pdbx_description
1 polymer ?
#
loop_
_entity_poly.entity_id
_entity_poly.type
_entity_poly.pdbx_seq_one_letter_code
_entity_poly.pdbx_strand_id
1 'polypeptide(L)'
;MIIFISLLTAILFVLLFEKPLQKNPIPFYVIFSILSLATIILQLQGITPGGFVGTYIFPMFTKAGLATSFFVLVMYAATFKNGSQPIKLLMSIRGPLSIIASILALGHVFSFSALLSPNASALYIFSVIMLCIMIPLFITSFIKIRKKMNPKAWKKLQRFAYIFYPMIYVHILLLYVKGALRGDSRSALNIFMYSIIFLWYFICRPLKAYSASHKDFNLDKFRYISLILVTFVSLIFYLYITTVSNPKNVSDDMSTSSESTESSANSLSVTDGVYSATSFGYTGDITVKIKVENGEVTDITLPDYEDESDYKHYSEELVDKIKQDPLADFDTVSGATFSTGAVKDAYNEALKQAGLK
;
A
#
# COMPACT_ATOMS: atom_id res chain seq x y z
N MET A 1 6.75 3.90 -2.66
CA MET A 1 7.66 4.83 -1.92
C MET A 1 7.44 4.84 -0.41
N ILE A 2 6.21 4.99 0.09
CA ILE A 2 5.92 5.19 1.53
C ILE A 2 6.48 4.08 2.43
N ILE A 3 6.43 2.80 2.01
CA ILE A 3 6.95 1.69 2.81
C ILE A 3 8.48 1.75 3.01
N PHE A 4 9.27 2.26 2.05
CA PHE A 4 10.72 2.41 2.26
C PHE A 4 11.02 3.49 3.29
N ILE A 5 10.33 4.64 3.19
CA ILE A 5 10.50 5.72 4.15
C ILE A 5 10.04 5.24 5.52
N SER A 6 8.90 4.54 5.60
CA SER A 6 8.39 3.95 6.84
C SER A 6 9.36 2.92 7.44
N LEU A 7 10.00 2.09 6.60
CA LEU A 7 10.96 1.09 7.04
C LEU A 7 12.26 1.75 7.54
N LEU A 8 12.75 2.76 6.84
CA LEU A 8 13.90 3.54 7.25
C LEU A 8 13.63 4.26 8.59
N THR A 9 12.47 4.90 8.72
CA THR A 9 12.03 5.55 9.96
C THR A 9 11.91 4.55 11.09
N ALA A 10 11.36 3.36 10.85
CA ALA A 10 11.25 2.30 11.86
C ALA A 10 12.63 1.76 12.30
N ILE A 11 13.57 1.60 11.37
CA ILE A 11 14.95 1.19 11.67
C ILE A 11 15.65 2.28 12.50
N LEU A 12 15.54 3.54 12.07
CA LEU A 12 16.12 4.67 12.80
C LEU A 12 15.54 4.77 14.22
N PHE A 13 14.22 4.61 14.36
CA PHE A 13 13.55 4.58 15.66
C PHE A 13 14.11 3.48 16.56
N VAL A 14 14.28 2.26 16.05
CA VAL A 14 14.85 1.15 16.82
C VAL A 14 16.29 1.43 17.26
N LEU A 15 17.12 1.98 16.36
CA LEU A 15 18.52 2.30 16.67
C LEU A 15 18.67 3.41 17.72
N LEU A 16 17.80 4.43 17.67
CA LEU A 16 17.83 5.56 18.60
C LEU A 16 17.21 5.21 19.96
N PHE A 17 16.12 4.44 19.97
CA PHE A 17 15.28 4.25 21.15
C PHE A 17 15.33 2.83 21.73
N GLU A 18 16.25 1.95 21.31
CA GLU A 18 16.40 0.60 21.88
C GLU A 18 16.40 0.59 23.42
N LYS A 19 17.36 1.30 24.04
CA LYS A 19 17.54 1.26 25.50
C LYS A 19 16.37 1.90 26.25
N PRO A 20 15.86 3.09 25.87
CA PRO A 20 14.66 3.66 26.47
C PRO A 20 13.43 2.76 26.35
N LEU A 21 13.21 2.19 25.16
CA LEU A 21 12.07 1.33 24.88
C LEU A 21 12.13 0.02 25.66
N GLN A 22 13.33 -0.55 25.85
CA GLN A 22 13.52 -1.75 26.64
C GLN A 22 13.26 -1.50 28.13
N LYS A 23 13.70 -0.37 28.69
CA LYS A 23 13.57 -0.04 30.12
C LYS A 23 12.13 0.33 30.48
N ASN A 24 11.57 1.32 29.79
CA ASN A 24 10.25 1.88 30.07
C ASN A 24 9.46 2.06 28.76
N PRO A 25 8.73 1.01 28.31
CA PRO A 25 8.02 1.08 27.04
C PRO A 25 6.69 1.86 27.09
N ILE A 26 6.14 2.10 28.29
CA ILE A 26 4.82 2.73 28.47
C ILE A 26 4.71 4.12 27.82
N PRO A 27 5.68 5.04 27.98
CA PRO A 27 5.61 6.36 27.34
C PRO A 27 5.49 6.26 25.81
N PHE A 28 6.21 5.33 25.18
CA PHE A 28 6.13 5.11 23.74
C PHE A 28 4.74 4.64 23.33
N TYR A 29 4.12 3.73 24.08
CA TYR A 29 2.75 3.28 23.78
C TYR A 29 1.76 4.45 23.85
N VAL A 30 1.90 5.33 24.85
CA VAL A 30 1.03 6.50 24.99
C VAL A 30 1.23 7.46 23.81
N ILE A 31 2.48 7.78 23.45
CA ILE A 31 2.80 8.67 22.33
C ILE A 31 2.20 8.14 21.02
N PHE A 32 2.45 6.87 20.68
CA PHE A 32 1.91 6.29 19.45
C PHE A 32 0.39 6.14 19.48
N SER A 33 -0.23 5.96 20.66
CA SER A 33 -1.69 5.96 20.79
C SER A 33 -2.28 7.35 20.55
N ILE A 34 -1.67 8.41 21.10
CA ILE A 34 -2.09 9.80 20.85
C ILE A 34 -1.93 10.13 19.37
N LEU A 35 -0.80 9.77 18.76
CA LEU A 35 -0.55 10.03 17.35
C LEU A 35 -1.53 9.28 16.45
N SER A 36 -1.82 8.02 16.79
CA SER A 36 -2.85 7.22 16.12
C SER A 36 -4.25 7.82 16.27
N LEU A 37 -4.59 8.36 17.44
CA LEU A 37 -5.88 9.02 17.66
C LEU A 37 -5.98 10.32 16.87
N ALA A 38 -4.91 11.12 16.86
CA ALA A 38 -4.85 12.34 16.07
C ALA A 38 -5.04 12.06 14.57
N THR A 39 -4.45 10.97 14.06
CA THR A 39 -4.63 10.59 12.65
C THR A 39 -6.05 10.13 12.34
N ILE A 40 -6.74 9.47 13.27
CA ILE A 40 -8.16 9.13 13.12
C ILE A 40 -8.99 10.42 13.05
N ILE A 41 -8.80 11.34 13.99
CA ILE A 41 -9.56 12.60 14.05
C ILE A 41 -9.37 13.42 12.77
N LEU A 42 -8.13 13.55 12.29
CA LEU A 42 -7.84 14.27 11.06
C LEU A 42 -8.51 13.64 9.83
N GLN A 43 -8.48 12.30 9.72
CA GLN A 43 -9.17 11.59 8.64
C GLN A 43 -10.70 11.78 8.71
N LEU A 44 -11.30 11.63 9.90
CA LEU A 44 -12.74 11.85 10.09
C LEU A 44 -13.19 13.30 9.79
N GLN A 45 -12.28 14.27 9.90
CA GLN A 45 -12.53 15.66 9.53
C GLN A 45 -12.23 15.96 8.05
N GLY A 46 -11.72 14.98 7.29
CA GLY A 46 -11.22 15.16 5.93
C GLY A 46 -9.95 16.02 5.86
N ILE A 47 -9.33 16.37 6.98
CA ILE A 47 -8.18 17.29 7.01
C ILE A 47 -6.90 16.52 6.76
N THR A 48 -6.26 16.84 5.65
CA THR A 48 -4.91 16.38 5.36
C THR A 48 -3.90 17.51 5.54
N PRO A 49 -2.84 17.31 6.33
CA PRO A 49 -1.76 18.29 6.42
C PRO A 49 -1.15 18.57 5.04
N GLY A 50 -0.79 19.83 4.77
CA GLY A 50 -0.06 20.19 3.55
C GLY A 50 1.44 19.92 3.62
N GLY A 51 2.13 20.11 2.49
CA GLY A 51 3.59 20.09 2.40
C GLY A 51 4.24 18.74 2.74
N PHE A 52 5.46 18.79 3.28
CA PHE A 52 6.25 17.58 3.58
C PHE A 52 5.52 16.60 4.52
N VAL A 53 4.78 17.13 5.49
CA VAL A 53 4.01 16.31 6.44
C VAL A 53 2.91 15.55 5.72
N GLY A 54 2.14 16.21 4.86
CA GLY A 54 1.10 15.59 4.04
C GLY A 54 1.61 14.54 3.06
N THR A 55 2.73 14.82 2.41
CA THR A 55 3.24 13.95 1.34
C THR A 55 3.96 12.71 1.89
N TYR A 56 4.68 12.83 3.00
CA TYR A 56 5.58 11.77 3.47
C TYR A 56 5.25 11.22 4.84
N ILE A 57 4.84 12.06 5.80
CA ILE A 57 4.65 11.63 7.20
C ILE A 57 3.24 11.10 7.42
N PHE A 58 2.23 11.87 7.03
CA PHE A 58 0.81 11.52 7.19
C PHE A 58 0.47 10.17 6.54
N PRO A 59 0.95 9.85 5.31
CA PRO A 59 0.67 8.56 4.68
C PRO A 59 1.32 7.37 5.37
N MET A 60 2.33 7.57 6.22
CA MET A 60 2.89 6.48 7.02
C MET A 60 1.88 5.95 8.05
N PHE A 61 0.99 6.82 8.53
CA PHE A 61 -0.04 6.48 9.49
C PHE A 61 -1.32 6.03 8.77
N THR A 62 -1.77 6.82 7.79
CA THR A 62 -3.04 6.56 7.11
C THR A 62 -3.02 5.33 6.20
N LYS A 63 -1.88 4.99 5.58
CA LYS A 63 -1.73 3.73 4.78
C LYS A 63 -1.16 2.55 5.58
N ALA A 64 -1.16 2.62 6.91
CA ALA A 64 -0.52 1.64 7.79
C ALA A 64 0.95 1.32 7.44
N GLY A 65 1.67 2.24 6.79
CA GLY A 65 3.05 2.04 6.35
C GLY A 65 3.99 1.81 7.53
N LEU A 66 3.92 2.67 8.55
CA LEU A 66 4.75 2.56 9.76
C LEU A 66 4.40 1.33 10.60
N ALA A 67 3.11 1.01 10.71
CA ALA A 67 2.64 -0.20 11.39
C ALA A 67 3.23 -1.46 10.73
N THR A 68 3.13 -1.53 9.41
CA THR A 68 3.67 -2.64 8.61
C THR A 68 5.19 -2.73 8.75
N SER A 69 5.91 -1.60 8.73
CA SER A 69 7.35 -1.57 8.95
C SER A 69 7.76 -2.13 10.32
N PHE A 70 7.04 -1.77 11.39
CA PHE A 70 7.31 -2.35 12.71
C PHE A 70 7.00 -3.86 12.75
N PHE A 71 5.91 -4.32 12.13
CA PHE A 71 5.64 -5.75 12.00
C PHE A 71 6.73 -6.48 11.20
N VAL A 72 7.23 -5.89 10.12
CA VAL A 72 8.36 -6.42 9.33
C VAL A 72 9.59 -6.58 10.23
N LEU A 73 9.95 -5.57 11.04
CA LEU A 73 11.08 -5.68 11.97
C LEU A 73 10.86 -6.81 13.00
N VAL A 74 9.68 -6.88 13.62
CA VAL A 74 9.32 -7.95 14.58
C VAL A 74 9.44 -9.34 13.96
N MET A 75 9.00 -9.47 12.71
CA MET A 75 9.01 -10.69 11.94
C MET A 75 10.44 -11.10 11.55
N TYR A 76 11.25 -10.15 11.08
CA TYR A 76 12.65 -10.35 10.66
C TYR A 76 13.62 -10.57 11.84
N ALA A 77 13.29 -10.14 13.05
CA ALA A 77 14.05 -10.49 14.26
C ALA A 77 14.34 -12.00 14.33
N ALA A 78 13.39 -12.79 13.83
CA ALA A 78 13.45 -14.24 13.85
C ALA A 78 14.29 -14.86 12.72
N THR A 79 14.86 -14.12 11.77
CA THR A 79 15.63 -14.63 10.61
C THR A 79 17.15 -14.50 10.74
N PHE A 80 17.63 -13.59 11.59
CA PHE A 80 19.08 -13.35 11.77
C PHE A 80 19.82 -14.50 12.45
N LYS A 81 21.12 -14.64 12.16
CA LYS A 81 22.04 -15.61 12.78
C LYS A 81 22.11 -15.42 14.30
N ASN A 82 22.11 -16.52 15.05
CA ASN A 82 22.22 -16.50 16.51
C ASN A 82 23.55 -15.83 16.91
N GLY A 83 23.50 -14.91 17.88
CA GLY A 83 24.68 -14.19 18.37
C GLY A 83 25.02 -12.88 17.63
N SER A 84 24.43 -12.63 16.46
CA SER A 84 24.62 -11.38 15.71
C SER A 84 24.09 -10.15 16.46
N GLN A 85 24.57 -8.95 16.13
CA GLN A 85 24.07 -7.72 16.75
C GLN A 85 22.58 -7.46 16.45
N PRO A 86 22.08 -7.63 15.20
CA PRO A 86 20.67 -7.37 14.89
C PRO A 86 19.70 -8.27 15.66
N ILE A 87 20.04 -9.56 15.87
CA ILE A 87 19.15 -10.43 16.66
C ILE A 87 19.10 -10.00 18.14
N LYS A 88 20.22 -9.57 18.72
CA LYS A 88 20.26 -9.09 20.13
C LYS A 88 19.41 -7.84 20.29
N LEU A 89 19.58 -6.89 19.37
CA LEU A 89 18.81 -5.64 19.28
C LEU A 89 17.32 -5.91 19.15
N LEU A 90 16.89 -6.60 18.08
CA LEU A 90 15.47 -6.75 17.82
C LEU A 90 14.76 -7.70 18.79
N MET A 91 15.44 -8.72 19.32
CA MET A 91 14.81 -9.66 20.26
C MET A 91 14.51 -9.03 21.63
N SER A 92 15.30 -8.03 22.06
CA SER A 92 15.11 -7.36 23.35
C SER A 92 13.84 -6.50 23.36
N ILE A 93 13.53 -5.85 22.23
CA ILE A 93 12.39 -4.93 22.06
C ILE A 93 11.25 -5.53 21.23
N ARG A 94 11.32 -6.82 20.86
CA ARG A 94 10.34 -7.46 19.97
C ARG A 94 8.89 -7.31 20.43
N GLY A 95 8.63 -7.51 21.72
CA GLY A 95 7.30 -7.38 22.32
C GLY A 95 6.76 -5.94 22.24
N PRO A 96 7.51 -4.95 22.78
CA PRO A 96 7.14 -3.54 22.66
C PRO A 96 6.90 -3.07 21.22
N LEU A 97 7.76 -3.48 20.28
CA LEU A 97 7.63 -3.11 18.88
C LEU A 97 6.33 -3.66 18.26
N SER A 98 5.94 -4.89 18.62
CA SER A 98 4.68 -5.50 18.17
C SER A 98 3.46 -4.78 18.75
N ILE A 99 3.54 -4.27 19.97
CA ILE A 99 2.45 -3.50 20.61
C ILE A 99 2.29 -2.16 19.89
N ILE A 100 3.38 -1.43 19.63
CA ILE A 100 3.35 -0.18 18.86
C ILE A 100 2.78 -0.40 17.45
N ALA A 101 3.24 -1.44 16.76
CA ALA A 101 2.73 -1.82 15.43
C ALA A 101 1.21 -2.06 15.46
N SER A 102 0.73 -2.76 16.48
CA SER A 102 -0.70 -3.07 16.63
C SER A 102 -1.55 -1.85 16.97
N ILE A 103 -1.03 -0.92 17.80
CA ILE A 103 -1.71 0.36 18.09
C ILE A 103 -1.93 1.13 16.78
N LEU A 104 -0.88 1.26 15.96
CA LEU A 104 -0.96 1.97 14.68
C LEU A 104 -1.85 1.25 13.67
N ALA A 105 -1.77 -0.08 13.61
CA ALA A 105 -2.63 -0.88 12.72
C ALA A 105 -4.11 -0.77 13.12
N LEU A 106 -4.44 -0.85 14.42
CA LEU A 106 -5.80 -0.61 14.91
C LEU A 106 -6.25 0.81 14.56
N GLY A 107 -5.38 1.79 14.74
CA GLY A 107 -5.65 3.18 14.36
C GLY A 107 -6.08 3.35 12.92
N HIS A 108 -5.34 2.75 12.00
CA HIS A 108 -5.66 2.70 10.58
C HIS A 108 -7.01 2.02 10.31
N VAL A 109 -7.27 0.85 10.92
CA VAL A 109 -8.52 0.11 10.75
C VAL A 109 -9.73 0.91 11.21
N PHE A 110 -9.61 1.70 12.30
CA PHE A 110 -10.70 2.55 12.79
C PHE A 110 -10.85 3.87 12.03
N SER A 111 -9.81 4.31 11.31
CA SER A 111 -9.90 5.50 10.46
C SER A 111 -10.67 5.21 9.18
N PHE A 112 -10.51 4.01 8.61
CA PHE A 112 -11.27 3.58 7.44
C PHE A 112 -12.73 3.30 7.80
N SER A 113 -13.63 4.15 7.31
CA SER A 113 -15.09 3.97 7.41
C SER A 113 -15.58 2.66 6.76
N ALA A 114 -14.76 2.05 5.90
CA ALA A 114 -15.05 0.83 5.14
C ALA A 114 -15.27 -0.44 5.98
N LEU A 115 -14.96 -0.46 7.30
CA LEU A 115 -15.37 -1.59 8.15
C LEU A 115 -16.91 -1.77 8.18
N LEU A 116 -17.64 -0.69 7.85
CA LEU A 116 -19.10 -0.58 7.89
C LEU A 116 -19.78 -0.74 6.51
N SER A 117 -19.05 -0.87 5.40
CA SER A 117 -19.66 -1.11 4.09
C SER A 117 -19.70 -2.62 3.77
N PRO A 118 -20.88 -3.27 3.78
CA PRO A 118 -21.03 -4.72 3.72
C PRO A 118 -20.81 -5.33 2.31
N ASN A 119 -20.15 -4.61 1.40
CA ASN A 119 -19.81 -5.17 0.10
C ASN A 119 -18.75 -6.26 0.29
N ALA A 120 -19.16 -7.52 0.14
CA ALA A 120 -18.37 -8.72 0.38
C ALA A 120 -17.23 -8.92 -0.65
N SER A 121 -16.31 -7.96 -0.72
CA SER A 121 -15.07 -8.07 -1.48
C SER A 121 -14.07 -8.97 -0.73
N ALA A 122 -13.23 -9.69 -1.47
CA ALA A 122 -12.17 -10.50 -0.87
C ALA A 122 -11.27 -9.67 0.06
N LEU A 123 -11.02 -8.40 -0.27
CA LEU A 123 -10.28 -7.46 0.56
C LEU A 123 -10.89 -7.30 1.96
N TYR A 124 -12.20 -7.08 2.04
CA TYR A 124 -12.92 -6.93 3.30
C TYR A 124 -12.80 -8.19 4.17
N ILE A 125 -13.04 -9.37 3.57
CA ILE A 125 -12.98 -10.66 4.29
C ILE A 125 -11.58 -10.88 4.89
N PHE A 126 -10.52 -10.65 4.10
CA PHE A 126 -9.15 -10.79 4.59
C PHE A 126 -8.85 -9.80 5.72
N SER A 127 -9.31 -8.55 5.62
CA SER A 127 -9.13 -7.54 6.68
C SER A 127 -9.80 -7.94 8.00
N VAL A 128 -11.03 -8.44 7.95
CA VAL A 128 -11.75 -8.90 9.16
C VAL A 128 -11.05 -10.08 9.80
N ILE A 129 -10.62 -11.08 9.02
CA ILE A 129 -9.89 -12.23 9.55
C ILE A 129 -8.56 -11.80 10.19
N MET A 130 -7.82 -10.89 9.54
CA MET A 130 -6.60 -10.33 10.11
C MET A 130 -6.85 -9.61 11.43
N LEU A 131 -7.92 -8.82 11.52
CA LEU A 131 -8.31 -8.12 12.74
C LEU A 131 -8.63 -9.11 13.88
N CYS A 132 -9.41 -10.15 13.59
CA CYS A 132 -9.73 -11.22 14.55
C CYS A 132 -8.48 -11.96 15.06
N ILE A 133 -7.45 -12.12 14.23
CA ILE A 133 -6.17 -12.72 14.63
C ILE A 133 -5.30 -11.73 15.42
N MET A 134 -5.27 -10.47 15.00
CA MET A 134 -4.42 -9.44 15.58
C MET A 134 -4.85 -9.06 16.99
N ILE A 135 -6.15 -8.93 17.28
CA ILE A 135 -6.65 -8.51 18.60
C ILE A 135 -6.14 -9.43 19.73
N PRO A 136 -6.28 -10.77 19.66
CA PRO A 136 -5.70 -11.66 20.65
C PRO A 136 -4.17 -11.57 20.75
N LEU A 137 -3.46 -11.44 19.63
CA LEU A 137 -2.01 -11.29 19.61
C LEU A 137 -1.57 -10.00 20.30
N PHE A 138 -2.30 -8.91 20.08
CA PHE A 138 -2.08 -7.60 20.70
C PHE A 138 -2.31 -7.64 22.20
N ILE A 139 -3.48 -8.11 22.65
CA ILE A 139 -3.85 -8.19 24.07
C ILE A 139 -2.83 -9.08 24.83
N THR A 140 -2.45 -10.22 24.26
CA THR A 140 -1.52 -11.14 24.93
C THR A 140 -0.05 -10.72 24.84
N SER A 141 0.28 -9.65 24.12
CA SER A 141 1.62 -9.09 24.07
C SER A 141 1.96 -8.25 25.31
N PHE A 142 0.96 -7.72 26.03
CA PHE A 142 1.18 -6.99 27.27
C PHE A 142 1.74 -7.90 28.37
N ILE A 143 2.84 -7.49 28.99
CA ILE A 143 3.56 -8.28 30.01
C ILE A 143 2.66 -8.65 31.19
N LYS A 144 1.76 -7.74 31.61
CA LYS A 144 0.78 -7.99 32.69
C LYS A 144 -0.18 -9.13 32.37
N ILE A 145 -0.60 -9.25 31.11
CA ILE A 145 -1.54 -10.28 30.64
C ILE A 145 -0.78 -11.59 30.39
N ARG A 146 0.37 -11.51 29.72
CA ARG A 146 1.24 -12.65 29.46
C ARG A 146 1.62 -13.41 30.73
N LYS A 147 1.93 -12.70 31.83
CA LYS A 147 2.28 -13.32 33.12
C LYS A 147 1.14 -14.12 33.76
N LYS A 148 -0.12 -13.83 33.40
CA LYS A 148 -1.31 -14.55 33.90
C LYS A 148 -1.65 -15.79 33.08
N MET A 149 -1.01 -15.98 31.92
CA MET A 149 -1.33 -17.06 30.98
C MET A 149 -0.34 -18.21 31.09
N ASN A 150 -0.80 -19.44 30.87
CA ASN A 150 0.09 -20.60 30.75
C ASN A 150 1.10 -20.38 29.60
N PRO A 151 2.42 -20.51 29.83
CA PRO A 151 3.44 -20.27 28.81
C PRO A 151 3.29 -21.12 27.53
N LYS A 152 2.78 -22.36 27.63
CA LYS A 152 2.54 -23.23 26.48
C LYS A 152 1.38 -22.70 25.62
N ALA A 153 0.28 -22.32 26.28
CA ALA A 153 -0.89 -21.75 25.61
C ALA A 153 -0.55 -20.41 24.95
N TRP A 154 0.22 -19.54 25.64
CA TRP A 154 0.69 -18.27 25.08
C TRP A 154 1.53 -18.48 23.83
N LYS A 155 2.47 -19.44 23.86
CA LYS A 155 3.26 -19.80 22.67
C LYS A 155 2.39 -20.32 21.53
N LYS A 156 1.35 -21.11 21.81
CA LYS A 156 0.40 -21.61 20.78
C LYS A 156 -0.37 -20.45 20.14
N LEU A 157 -0.86 -19.51 20.93
CA LEU A 157 -1.55 -18.32 20.44
C LEU A 157 -0.60 -17.43 19.60
N GLN A 158 0.62 -17.23 20.06
CA GLN A 158 1.61 -16.42 19.33
C GLN A 158 2.08 -17.05 18.01
N ARG A 159 1.79 -18.33 17.75
CA ARG A 159 2.02 -18.95 16.43
C ARG A 159 1.04 -18.45 15.37
N PHE A 160 -0.12 -17.90 15.75
CA PHE A 160 -1.04 -17.29 14.78
C PHE A 160 -0.41 -16.09 14.06
N ALA A 161 0.66 -15.48 14.60
CA ALA A 161 1.44 -14.47 13.90
C ALA A 161 2.01 -14.99 12.56
N TYR A 162 2.32 -16.30 12.45
CA TYR A 162 2.79 -16.88 11.18
C TYR A 162 1.71 -16.99 10.11
N ILE A 163 0.43 -16.93 10.50
CA ILE A 163 -0.70 -16.83 9.56
C ILE A 163 -0.98 -15.36 9.24
N PHE A 164 -0.85 -14.50 10.25
CA PHE A 164 -1.04 -13.05 10.12
C PHE A 164 -0.07 -12.42 9.11
N TYR A 165 1.23 -12.75 9.13
CA TYR A 165 2.19 -12.11 8.22
C TYR A 165 1.94 -12.40 6.73
N PRO A 166 1.68 -13.65 6.29
CA PRO A 166 1.19 -13.91 4.93
C PRO A 166 -0.11 -13.19 4.59
N MET A 167 -1.06 -13.10 5.53
CA MET A 167 -2.31 -12.38 5.28
C MET A 167 -2.08 -10.89 5.04
N ILE A 168 -1.14 -10.24 5.76
CA ILE A 168 -0.78 -8.84 5.49
C ILE A 168 -0.30 -8.70 4.05
N TYR A 169 0.57 -9.60 3.58
CA TYR A 169 1.08 -9.57 2.21
C TYR A 169 -0.04 -9.77 1.18
N VAL A 170 -0.92 -10.75 1.38
CA VAL A 170 -2.06 -11.01 0.48
C VAL A 170 -3.02 -9.83 0.47
N HIS A 171 -3.33 -9.23 1.62
CA HIS A 171 -4.17 -8.05 1.72
C HIS A 171 -3.58 -6.87 0.92
N ILE A 172 -2.28 -6.60 1.08
CA ILE A 172 -1.57 -5.56 0.32
C ILE A 172 -1.57 -5.87 -1.20
N LEU A 173 -1.37 -7.13 -1.58
CA LEU A 173 -1.41 -7.54 -2.99
C LEU A 173 -2.79 -7.29 -3.58
N LEU A 174 -3.85 -7.71 -2.90
CA LEU A 174 -5.23 -7.50 -3.34
C LEU A 174 -5.57 -6.01 -3.47
N LEU A 175 -4.99 -5.16 -2.61
CA LEU A 175 -5.23 -3.72 -2.63
C LEU A 175 -4.63 -3.07 -3.88
N TYR A 176 -3.42 -3.47 -4.26
CA TYR A 176 -2.69 -2.85 -5.38
C TYR A 176 -2.84 -3.58 -6.71
N VAL A 177 -3.26 -4.85 -6.75
CA VAL A 177 -3.28 -5.65 -7.99
C VAL A 177 -4.24 -5.07 -9.03
N LYS A 178 -5.42 -4.60 -8.62
CA LYS A 178 -6.39 -3.98 -9.53
C LYS A 178 -5.81 -2.72 -10.19
N GLY A 179 -5.24 -1.81 -9.39
CA GLY A 179 -4.59 -0.60 -9.90
C GLY A 179 -3.41 -0.92 -10.83
N ALA A 180 -2.59 -1.90 -10.47
CA ALA A 180 -1.45 -2.30 -11.28
C ALA A 180 -1.85 -2.92 -12.63
N LEU A 181 -2.91 -3.73 -12.67
CA LEU A 181 -3.46 -4.31 -13.91
C LEU A 181 -4.06 -3.28 -14.87
N ARG A 182 -4.39 -2.08 -14.37
CA ARG A 182 -4.88 -0.96 -15.19
C ARG A 182 -3.80 0.04 -15.60
N GLY A 183 -2.55 -0.25 -15.30
CA GLY A 183 -1.41 0.54 -15.76
C GLY A 183 -0.91 1.58 -14.75
N ASP A 184 -1.44 1.60 -13.52
CA ASP A 184 -0.88 2.46 -12.48
C ASP A 184 0.51 1.97 -12.05
N SER A 185 1.52 2.68 -12.53
CA SER A 185 2.93 2.46 -12.18
C SER A 185 3.17 2.49 -10.67
N ARG A 186 2.40 3.27 -9.89
CA ARG A 186 2.59 3.39 -8.43
C ARG A 186 2.15 2.12 -7.72
N SER A 187 1.00 1.57 -8.10
CA SER A 187 0.50 0.28 -7.60
C SER A 187 1.44 -0.85 -7.98
N ALA A 188 1.94 -0.89 -9.22
CA ALA A 188 2.93 -1.87 -9.66
C ALA A 188 4.23 -1.78 -8.82
N LEU A 189 4.73 -0.57 -8.57
CA LEU A 189 5.92 -0.35 -7.73
C LEU A 189 5.69 -0.78 -6.29
N ASN A 190 4.51 -0.54 -5.71
CA ASN A 190 4.20 -1.00 -4.36
C ASN A 190 4.20 -2.53 -4.30
N ILE A 191 3.56 -3.22 -5.24
CA ILE A 191 3.57 -4.70 -5.32
C ILE A 191 5.00 -5.23 -5.40
N PHE A 192 5.83 -4.65 -6.28
CA PHE A 192 7.23 -5.02 -6.42
C PHE A 192 7.99 -4.90 -5.09
N MET A 193 7.87 -3.76 -4.42
CA MET A 193 8.57 -3.47 -3.17
C MET A 193 8.11 -4.38 -2.01
N TYR A 194 6.80 -4.56 -1.84
CA TYR A 194 6.27 -5.44 -0.80
C TYR A 194 6.63 -6.92 -1.07
N SER A 195 6.64 -7.34 -2.33
CA SER A 195 7.02 -8.71 -2.72
C SER A 195 8.46 -9.02 -2.34
N ILE A 196 9.40 -8.10 -2.56
CA ILE A 196 10.79 -8.31 -2.11
C ILE A 196 10.85 -8.52 -0.60
N ILE A 197 10.18 -7.67 0.18
CA ILE A 197 10.23 -7.70 1.65
C ILE A 197 9.61 -8.99 2.20
N PHE A 198 8.43 -9.38 1.73
CA PHE A 198 7.69 -10.52 2.27
C PHE A 198 8.18 -11.86 1.72
N LEU A 199 8.44 -11.98 0.41
CA LEU A 199 8.94 -13.24 -0.18
C LEU A 199 10.33 -13.57 0.34
N TRP A 200 11.21 -12.57 0.50
CA TRP A 200 12.53 -12.81 1.09
C TRP A 200 12.44 -13.30 2.53
N TYR A 201 11.46 -12.81 3.31
CA TYR A 201 11.21 -13.33 4.65
C TYR A 201 10.81 -14.81 4.64
N PHE A 202 9.87 -15.18 3.75
CA PHE A 202 9.37 -16.56 3.66
C PHE A 202 10.45 -17.56 3.26
N ILE A 203 11.52 -17.11 2.60
CA ILE A 203 12.70 -17.94 2.33
C ILE A 203 13.70 -17.90 3.50
N CYS A 204 13.98 -16.72 4.07
CA CYS A 204 14.94 -16.58 5.17
C CYS A 204 14.53 -17.37 6.43
N ARG A 205 13.23 -17.47 6.71
CA ARG A 205 12.71 -18.14 7.91
C ARG A 205 12.99 -19.66 7.92
N PRO A 206 12.61 -20.44 6.89
CA PRO A 206 12.95 -21.87 6.82
C PRO A 206 14.46 -22.08 6.69
N LEU A 207 15.21 -21.21 5.98
CA LEU A 207 16.67 -21.30 5.92
C LEU A 207 17.32 -21.23 7.32
N LYS A 208 16.81 -20.35 8.20
CA LYS A 208 17.29 -20.32 9.59
C LYS A 208 16.90 -21.57 10.38
N ALA A 209 15.70 -22.11 10.18
CA ALA A 209 15.31 -23.36 10.81
C ALA A 209 16.23 -24.53 10.36
N TYR A 210 16.57 -24.57 9.08
CA TYR A 210 17.50 -25.55 8.51
C TYR A 210 18.93 -25.41 9.06
N SER A 211 19.44 -24.17 9.14
CA SER A 211 20.77 -23.86 9.73
C SER A 211 20.87 -24.24 11.21
N ALA A 212 19.76 -24.20 11.96
CA ALA A 212 19.76 -24.66 13.35
C ALA A 212 19.95 -26.18 13.46
N SER A 213 19.59 -26.94 12.42
CA SER A 213 19.78 -28.40 12.35
C SER A 213 21.11 -28.80 11.71
N HIS A 214 21.76 -27.93 10.94
CA HIS A 214 23.01 -28.22 10.21
C HIS A 214 24.06 -27.15 10.48
N LYS A 215 25.05 -27.46 11.34
CA LYS A 215 26.05 -26.49 11.81
C LYS A 215 27.00 -26.00 10.70
N ASP A 216 27.26 -26.82 9.69
CA ASP A 216 28.15 -26.47 8.56
C ASP A 216 27.46 -25.61 7.48
N PHE A 217 26.17 -25.34 7.66
CA PHE A 217 25.40 -24.56 6.70
C PHE A 217 25.73 -23.06 6.80
N ASN A 218 26.27 -22.50 5.71
CA ASN A 218 26.57 -21.07 5.62
C ASN A 218 25.29 -20.26 5.36
N LEU A 219 24.55 -19.95 6.45
CA LEU A 219 23.28 -19.22 6.41
C LEU A 219 23.38 -17.89 5.65
N ASP A 220 24.46 -17.14 5.85
CA ASP A 220 24.58 -15.79 5.28
C ASP A 220 24.71 -15.87 3.75
N LYS A 221 25.53 -16.79 3.22
CA LYS A 221 25.66 -17.03 1.78
C LYS A 221 24.30 -17.33 1.11
N PHE A 222 23.54 -18.26 1.67
CA PHE A 222 22.23 -18.63 1.11
C PHE A 222 21.19 -17.52 1.23
N ARG A 223 21.25 -16.69 2.28
CA ARG A 223 20.39 -15.51 2.41
C ARG A 223 20.66 -14.47 1.32
N TYR A 224 21.93 -14.19 1.00
CA TYR A 224 22.28 -13.28 -0.09
C TYR A 224 21.83 -13.81 -1.46
N ILE A 225 22.07 -15.10 -1.74
CA ILE A 225 21.61 -15.75 -2.98
C ILE A 225 20.08 -15.66 -3.10
N SER A 226 19.35 -15.94 -2.01
CA SER A 226 17.89 -15.85 -2.01
C SER A 226 17.37 -14.43 -2.21
N LEU A 227 18.08 -13.40 -1.73
CA LEU A 227 17.70 -12.01 -1.94
C LEU A 227 17.79 -11.66 -3.43
N ILE A 228 18.90 -12.01 -4.09
CA ILE A 228 19.11 -11.77 -5.52
C ILE A 228 18.01 -12.47 -6.34
N LEU A 229 17.73 -13.74 -6.02
CA LEU A 229 16.67 -14.50 -6.69
C LEU A 229 15.29 -13.82 -6.53
N VAL A 230 14.91 -13.44 -5.31
CA VAL A 230 13.62 -12.78 -5.03
C VAL A 230 13.52 -11.44 -5.75
N THR A 231 14.59 -10.64 -5.77
CA THR A 231 14.60 -9.37 -6.49
C THR A 231 14.43 -9.58 -7.99
N PHE A 232 15.06 -10.61 -8.56
CA PHE A 232 14.94 -10.93 -9.98
C PHE A 232 13.53 -11.41 -10.34
N VAL A 233 12.96 -12.34 -9.55
CA VAL A 233 11.59 -12.83 -9.75
C VAL A 233 10.57 -11.70 -9.60
N SER A 234 10.73 -10.86 -8.58
CA SER A 234 9.84 -9.71 -8.37
C SER A 234 9.96 -8.70 -9.53
N LEU A 235 11.16 -8.53 -10.09
CA LEU A 235 11.39 -7.64 -11.23
C LEU A 235 10.73 -8.18 -12.51
N ILE A 236 10.87 -9.48 -12.79
CA ILE A 236 10.16 -10.11 -13.93
C ILE A 236 8.66 -9.93 -13.78
N PHE A 237 8.11 -10.17 -12.58
CA PHE A 237 6.69 -10.00 -12.34
C PHE A 237 6.23 -8.55 -12.49
N TYR A 238 7.02 -7.60 -12.01
CA TYR A 238 6.79 -6.17 -12.21
C TYR A 238 6.76 -5.82 -13.71
N LEU A 239 7.78 -6.26 -14.47
CA LEU A 239 7.84 -6.04 -15.92
C LEU A 239 6.63 -6.65 -16.62
N TYR A 240 6.28 -7.89 -16.28
CA TYR A 240 5.10 -8.58 -16.82
C TYR A 240 3.82 -7.78 -16.60
N ILE A 241 3.56 -7.33 -15.36
CA ILE A 241 2.39 -6.48 -15.07
C ILE A 241 2.45 -5.21 -15.92
N THR A 242 3.57 -4.50 -15.94
CA THR A 242 3.66 -3.24 -16.71
C THR A 242 3.48 -3.44 -18.23
N THR A 243 3.86 -4.60 -18.77
CA THR A 243 3.64 -4.92 -20.19
C THR A 243 2.20 -5.31 -20.50
N VAL A 244 1.55 -6.07 -19.62
CA VAL A 244 0.16 -6.52 -19.80
C VAL A 244 -0.82 -5.37 -19.61
N SER A 245 -0.52 -4.44 -18.71
CA SER A 245 -1.37 -3.29 -18.43
C SER A 245 -1.29 -2.17 -19.46
N ASN A 246 -0.38 -2.25 -20.43
CA ASN A 246 -0.29 -1.27 -21.51
C ASN A 246 -1.25 -1.68 -22.64
N PRO A 247 -2.31 -0.91 -22.96
CA PRO A 247 -3.32 -1.30 -23.94
C PRO A 247 -2.84 -1.28 -25.41
N LYS A 248 -1.53 -1.32 -25.66
CA LYS A 248 -0.93 -1.10 -26.99
C LYS A 248 -0.31 -2.31 -27.66
N ASN A 249 -0.51 -3.53 -27.18
CA ASN A 249 0.01 -4.73 -27.84
C ASN A 249 -1.10 -5.71 -28.25
N VAL A 250 -1.91 -5.30 -29.22
CA VAL A 250 -2.51 -6.22 -30.20
C VAL A 250 -2.30 -5.60 -31.57
N SER A 251 -1.10 -5.76 -32.11
CA SER A 251 -0.83 -5.72 -33.55
C SER A 251 0.64 -6.05 -33.77
N ASP A 252 0.96 -7.34 -33.69
CA ASP A 252 2.06 -7.92 -34.45
C ASP A 252 1.45 -9.07 -35.25
N ASP A 253 1.13 -8.82 -36.52
CA ASP A 253 1.70 -9.66 -37.57
C ASP A 253 1.77 -8.92 -38.93
N MET A 254 2.96 -9.04 -39.52
CA MET A 254 3.32 -8.98 -40.94
C MET A 254 3.56 -7.63 -41.67
N SER A 255 4.86 -7.29 -41.74
CA SER A 255 5.72 -6.77 -42.84
C SER A 255 5.03 -6.21 -44.12
N THR A 256 5.46 -5.12 -44.79
CA THR A 256 6.82 -4.64 -45.12
C THR A 256 6.77 -3.23 -45.76
N SER A 257 7.83 -2.44 -45.50
CA SER A 257 8.50 -1.41 -46.36
C SER A 257 7.83 -0.09 -46.77
N SER A 258 8.52 0.99 -46.33
CA SER A 258 8.88 2.25 -47.03
C SER A 258 7.72 3.17 -47.45
N GLU A 259 7.74 4.49 -47.28
CA GLU A 259 8.81 5.48 -47.21
C GLU A 259 8.21 6.79 -46.63
N SER A 260 9.07 7.69 -46.15
CA SER A 260 8.79 9.01 -45.58
C SER A 260 8.06 9.98 -46.51
N THR A 261 7.09 10.76 -46.00
CA THR A 261 7.11 12.25 -46.03
C THR A 261 5.98 12.89 -45.22
N GLU A 262 6.40 13.84 -44.38
CA GLU A 262 5.78 15.13 -44.03
C GLU A 262 4.28 15.25 -43.67
N SER A 263 4.07 15.61 -42.40
CA SER A 263 3.24 16.72 -41.92
C SER A 263 1.91 16.99 -42.64
N SER A 264 0.83 16.43 -42.08
CA SER A 264 -0.45 17.13 -42.05
C SER A 264 -1.18 16.82 -40.76
N ALA A 265 -1.69 17.89 -40.14
CA ALA A 265 -2.50 17.88 -38.95
C ALA A 265 -3.63 16.86 -39.09
N ASN A 266 -3.57 15.78 -38.31
CA ASN A 266 -4.68 14.86 -38.19
C ASN A 266 -5.73 15.54 -37.31
N SER A 267 -6.78 16.05 -37.96
CA SER A 267 -8.02 16.41 -37.28
C SER A 267 -8.57 15.12 -36.67
N LEU A 268 -8.43 14.97 -35.34
CA LEU A 268 -9.28 14.04 -34.63
C LEU A 268 -10.71 14.53 -34.84
N SER A 269 -11.48 13.77 -35.61
CA SER A 269 -12.92 13.99 -35.71
C SER A 269 -13.50 13.73 -34.32
N VAL A 270 -13.75 14.79 -33.58
CA VAL A 270 -14.40 14.70 -32.27
C VAL A 270 -15.75 14.03 -32.48
N THR A 271 -15.98 12.94 -31.76
CA THR A 271 -17.23 12.18 -31.89
C THR A 271 -18.10 12.48 -30.69
N ASP A 272 -19.29 13.04 -30.95
CA ASP A 272 -20.29 13.25 -29.92
C ASP A 272 -20.73 11.91 -29.34
N GLY A 273 -20.90 11.85 -28.02
CA GLY A 273 -21.16 10.59 -27.34
C GLY A 273 -20.92 10.65 -25.84
N VAL A 274 -21.09 9.49 -25.20
CA VAL A 274 -20.83 9.33 -23.78
C VAL A 274 -19.62 8.43 -23.62
N TYR A 275 -18.56 8.96 -23.01
CA TYR A 275 -17.30 8.26 -22.80
C TYR A 275 -17.10 8.02 -21.32
N SER A 276 -16.48 6.90 -20.99
CA SER A 276 -16.23 6.52 -19.60
C SER A 276 -14.86 5.91 -19.49
N ALA A 277 -14.12 6.32 -18.48
CA ALA A 277 -12.84 5.75 -18.14
C ALA A 277 -12.73 5.62 -16.62
N THR A 278 -11.94 4.64 -16.19
CA THR A 278 -11.79 4.31 -14.77
C THR A 278 -10.32 4.28 -14.42
N SER A 279 -9.95 5.01 -13.37
CA SER A 279 -8.59 5.02 -12.82
C SER A 279 -8.59 4.63 -11.35
N PHE A 280 -7.44 4.20 -10.83
CA PHE A 280 -7.31 3.75 -9.44
C PHE A 280 -6.91 4.92 -8.53
N GLY A 281 -7.78 5.24 -7.56
CA GLY A 281 -7.62 6.29 -6.57
C GLY A 281 -6.72 5.92 -5.39
N TYR A 282 -7.03 6.47 -4.22
CA TYR A 282 -6.26 6.25 -3.00
C TYR A 282 -6.31 4.79 -2.51
N THR A 283 -7.48 4.17 -2.63
CA THR A 283 -7.77 2.79 -2.19
C THR A 283 -8.69 1.99 -3.11
N GLY A 284 -9.36 2.64 -4.05
CA GLY A 284 -10.29 1.98 -4.95
C GLY A 284 -10.49 2.71 -6.26
N ASP A 285 -11.36 2.15 -7.09
CA ASP A 285 -11.63 2.58 -8.45
C ASP A 285 -12.46 3.85 -8.49
N ILE A 286 -12.11 4.79 -9.36
CA ILE A 286 -12.90 5.98 -9.64
C ILE A 286 -13.20 6.01 -11.14
N THR A 287 -14.49 5.96 -11.48
CA THR A 287 -14.97 6.05 -12.85
C THR A 287 -15.42 7.47 -13.14
N VAL A 288 -14.87 8.06 -14.19
CA VAL A 288 -15.30 9.35 -14.75
C VAL A 288 -16.08 9.06 -16.02
N LYS A 289 -17.28 9.64 -16.12
CA LYS A 289 -18.09 9.62 -17.31
C LYS A 289 -18.28 11.03 -17.83
N ILE A 290 -17.93 11.26 -19.10
CA ILE A 290 -18.10 12.53 -19.79
C ILE A 290 -19.16 12.41 -20.88
N LYS A 291 -19.90 13.48 -21.13
CA LYS A 291 -20.79 13.62 -22.27
C LYS A 291 -20.25 14.70 -23.19
N VAL A 292 -20.12 14.38 -24.47
CA VAL A 292 -19.64 15.28 -25.52
C VAL A 292 -20.77 15.55 -26.51
N GLU A 293 -21.12 16.82 -26.70
CA GLU A 293 -22.10 17.28 -27.68
C GLU A 293 -21.53 18.49 -28.44
N ASN A 294 -21.69 18.52 -29.76
CA ASN A 294 -21.12 19.52 -30.66
C ASN A 294 -19.60 19.68 -30.51
N GLY A 295 -18.90 18.60 -30.13
CA GLY A 295 -17.47 18.63 -29.89
C GLY A 295 -17.03 19.32 -28.59
N GLU A 296 -17.95 19.59 -27.66
CA GLU A 296 -17.65 20.15 -26.34
C GLU A 296 -18.13 19.22 -25.21
N VAL A 297 -17.42 19.20 -24.08
CA VAL A 297 -17.81 18.42 -22.90
C VAL A 297 -18.96 19.14 -22.19
N THR A 298 -20.17 18.58 -22.27
CA THR A 298 -21.38 19.18 -21.68
C THR A 298 -21.70 18.67 -20.29
N ASP A 299 -21.22 17.48 -19.92
CA ASP A 299 -21.39 16.96 -18.57
C ASP A 299 -20.25 16.03 -18.15
N ILE A 300 -19.99 16.01 -16.85
CA ILE A 300 -18.98 15.19 -16.19
C ILE A 300 -19.60 14.64 -14.91
N THR A 301 -19.56 13.33 -14.76
CA THR A 301 -20.11 12.61 -13.60
C THR A 301 -19.13 11.56 -13.09
N LEU A 302 -19.29 11.20 -11.81
CA LEU A 302 -18.54 10.14 -11.14
C LEU A 302 -19.49 8.98 -10.79
N PRO A 303 -19.94 8.18 -11.77
CA PRO A 303 -20.98 7.18 -11.55
C PRO A 303 -20.56 6.03 -10.64
N ASP A 304 -19.26 5.75 -10.55
CA ASP A 304 -18.71 4.72 -9.66
C ASP A 304 -17.48 5.27 -8.93
N TYR A 305 -17.49 5.10 -7.62
CA TYR A 305 -16.49 5.64 -6.70
C TYR A 305 -16.26 4.60 -5.59
N GLU A 306 -15.44 3.61 -5.90
CA GLU A 306 -14.98 2.57 -4.97
C GLU A 306 -13.81 3.05 -4.08
N ASP A 307 -13.36 4.30 -4.25
CA ASP A 307 -12.37 4.92 -3.38
C ASP A 307 -12.97 5.37 -2.03
N GLU A 308 -12.13 5.75 -1.07
CA GLU A 308 -12.58 6.11 0.28
C GLU A 308 -13.49 7.35 0.25
N SER A 309 -14.66 7.26 0.91
CA SER A 309 -15.74 8.25 0.84
C SER A 309 -15.30 9.67 1.17
N ASP A 310 -14.32 9.80 2.06
CA ASP A 310 -13.84 11.08 2.58
C ASP A 310 -13.06 11.87 1.50
N TYR A 311 -12.60 11.20 0.44
CA TYR A 311 -11.95 11.83 -0.71
C TYR A 311 -12.93 12.19 -1.85
N LYS A 312 -14.19 11.73 -1.77
CA LYS A 312 -15.19 11.96 -2.81
C LYS A 312 -15.49 13.44 -3.00
N HIS A 313 -15.62 14.20 -1.92
CA HIS A 313 -15.89 15.63 -2.00
C HIS A 313 -14.79 16.40 -2.75
N TYR A 314 -13.51 16.06 -2.53
CA TYR A 314 -12.40 16.67 -3.29
C TYR A 314 -12.42 16.30 -4.78
N SER A 315 -12.89 15.08 -5.08
CA SER A 315 -13.04 14.60 -6.45
C SER A 315 -14.19 15.32 -7.17
N GLU A 316 -15.29 15.57 -6.46
CA GLU A 316 -16.42 16.38 -6.94
C GLU A 316 -16.04 17.86 -7.13
N GLU A 317 -15.31 18.46 -6.17
CA GLU A 317 -14.82 19.85 -6.30
C GLU A 317 -13.86 20.01 -7.50
N LEU A 318 -13.02 19.01 -7.76
CA LEU A 318 -12.18 18.98 -8.96
C LEU A 318 -13.03 18.89 -10.23
N VAL A 319 -14.07 18.04 -10.25
CA VAL A 319 -14.99 17.96 -11.40
C VAL A 319 -15.69 19.29 -11.66
N ASP A 320 -16.12 20.01 -10.62
CA ASP A 320 -16.74 21.33 -10.78
C ASP A 320 -15.76 22.36 -11.37
N LYS A 321 -14.48 22.29 -11.01
CA LYS A 321 -13.42 23.09 -11.65
C LYS A 321 -13.21 22.70 -13.12
N ILE A 322 -13.24 21.40 -13.42
CA ILE A 322 -13.10 20.89 -14.80
C ILE A 322 -14.26 21.38 -15.67
N LYS A 323 -15.49 21.44 -15.14
CA LYS A 323 -16.65 21.97 -15.88
C LYS A 323 -16.51 23.44 -16.30
N GLN A 324 -15.67 24.22 -15.62
CA GLN A 324 -15.44 25.63 -15.97
C GLN A 324 -14.49 25.81 -17.16
N ASP A 325 -13.53 24.89 -17.33
CA ASP A 325 -12.58 24.89 -18.45
C ASP A 325 -12.19 23.45 -18.84
N PRO A 326 -13.03 22.73 -19.62
CA PRO A 326 -12.89 21.30 -19.83
C PRO A 326 -11.55 20.84 -20.45
N LEU A 327 -10.80 21.74 -21.10
CA LEU A 327 -9.55 21.41 -21.77
C LEU A 327 -8.29 21.86 -21.01
N ALA A 328 -8.45 22.63 -19.92
CA ALA A 328 -7.33 23.06 -19.09
C ALA A 328 -6.57 21.87 -18.47
N ASP A 329 -5.28 22.07 -18.20
CA ASP A 329 -4.52 21.13 -17.38
C ASP A 329 -4.75 21.45 -15.90
N PHE A 330 -5.33 20.49 -15.18
CA PHE A 330 -5.73 20.67 -13.79
C PHE A 330 -4.72 20.06 -12.84
N ASP A 331 -4.39 20.75 -11.75
CA ASP A 331 -3.59 20.17 -10.68
C ASP A 331 -4.45 19.31 -9.76
N THR A 332 -3.82 18.28 -9.18
CA THR A 332 -4.44 17.47 -8.13
C THR A 332 -4.68 18.31 -6.88
N VAL A 333 -5.75 18.02 -6.14
CA VAL A 333 -6.05 18.75 -4.91
C VAL A 333 -5.15 18.27 -3.77
N SER A 334 -4.57 19.21 -3.03
CA SER A 334 -3.77 18.91 -1.84
C SER A 334 -4.62 18.16 -0.82
N GLY A 335 -4.18 16.97 -0.44
CA GLY A 335 -4.90 16.12 0.51
C GLY A 335 -5.63 14.93 -0.07
N ALA A 336 -6.15 15.09 -1.28
CA ALA A 336 -6.77 14.02 -2.05
C ALA A 336 -5.96 13.74 -3.32
N THR A 337 -4.64 13.93 -3.28
CA THR A 337 -3.77 13.88 -4.46
C THR A 337 -3.90 12.59 -5.26
N PHE A 338 -4.11 11.46 -4.59
CA PHE A 338 -4.26 10.16 -5.24
C PHE A 338 -5.65 10.01 -5.89
N SER A 339 -6.72 10.37 -5.18
CA SER A 339 -8.09 10.30 -5.67
C SER A 339 -8.35 11.31 -6.79
N THR A 340 -7.93 12.56 -6.60
CA THR A 340 -8.03 13.61 -7.62
C THR A 340 -7.07 13.41 -8.78
N GLY A 341 -5.91 12.77 -8.54
CA GLY A 341 -5.04 12.28 -9.59
C GLY A 341 -5.72 11.22 -10.45
N ALA A 342 -6.41 10.25 -9.83
CA ALA A 342 -7.18 9.26 -10.56
C ALA A 342 -8.33 9.86 -11.37
N VAL A 343 -9.07 10.84 -10.82
CA VAL A 343 -10.07 11.60 -11.59
C VAL A 343 -9.42 12.28 -12.80
N LYS A 344 -8.27 12.95 -12.62
CA LYS A 344 -7.53 13.60 -13.72
C LYS A 344 -7.12 12.58 -14.78
N ASP A 345 -6.57 11.44 -14.37
CA ASP A 345 -6.11 10.38 -15.28
C ASP A 345 -7.29 9.78 -16.06
N ALA A 346 -8.38 9.42 -15.37
CA ALA A 346 -9.61 8.91 -15.99
C ALA A 346 -10.26 9.94 -16.92
N TYR A 347 -10.33 11.21 -16.51
CA TYR A 347 -10.88 12.27 -17.35
C TYR A 347 -10.07 12.46 -18.63
N ASN A 348 -8.74 12.51 -18.55
CA ASN A 348 -7.88 12.61 -19.73
C ASN A 348 -8.00 11.40 -20.66
N GLU A 349 -8.21 10.20 -20.11
CA GLU A 349 -8.46 9.01 -20.92
C GLU A 349 -9.82 9.05 -21.62
N ALA A 350 -10.86 9.53 -20.93
CA ALA A 350 -12.17 9.74 -21.53
C ALA A 350 -12.13 10.81 -22.65
N LEU A 351 -11.35 11.88 -22.48
CA LEU A 351 -11.11 12.88 -23.53
C LEU A 351 -10.40 12.31 -24.75
N LYS A 352 -9.41 11.43 -24.54
CA LYS A 352 -8.72 10.72 -25.63
C LYS A 352 -9.68 9.82 -26.41
N GLN A 353 -10.58 9.12 -25.71
CA GLN A 353 -11.61 8.29 -26.36
C GLN A 353 -12.57 9.15 -27.21
N ALA A 354 -12.90 10.36 -26.75
CA ALA A 354 -13.73 11.32 -27.47
C ALA A 354 -13.04 12.01 -28.65
N GLY A 355 -11.71 11.88 -28.76
CA GLY A 355 -10.90 12.57 -29.76
C GLY A 355 -10.62 14.05 -29.44
N LEU A 356 -10.80 14.47 -28.19
CA LEU A 356 -10.59 15.85 -27.74
C LEU A 356 -9.15 16.13 -27.29
N LYS A 357 -8.31 15.10 -27.12
CA LYS A 357 -6.95 15.21 -26.59
C LYS A 357 -6.01 14.09 -27.03
#